data_AF-A0A392PY84-F1
#
_entry.id   AF-A0A392PY84-F1
#
_cell.length_a   1.000
_cell.length_b   1.000
_cell.length_c   1.000
_cell.angle_alpha   90.00
_cell.angle_beta   90.00
_cell.angle_gamma   90.00
#
_symmetry.space_group_name_H-M   'P 1'
#
loop_
_entity.id
_entity.type
_entity.pdbx_description
1 polymer ?
#
loop_
_entity_poly.entity_id
_entity_poly.type
_entity_poly.pdbx_seq_one_letter_code
_entity_poly.pdbx_strand_id
1 'polypeptide(L)'
;GAISGFFSYDNVKVGDIVVKNQEFIEATKEPGLTFLVAKFDGILGLGFQEISVGNAVPVWYNMVEQGLIQEPVFSFWLNRKPEEEDGGEIVFGGVDPAHYKGNHTYVPVTRKGYWQVNY
;
A
#
# COMPACT_ATOMS: atom_id res chain seq x y z
N GLY A 1 -2.09 18.65 -5.78
CA GLY A 1 -1.43 19.14 -4.55
C GLY A 1 0.04 18.77 -4.60
N ALA A 2 0.82 19.24 -3.63
CA ALA A 2 2.18 18.77 -3.41
C ALA A 2 2.32 18.50 -1.91
N ILE A 3 3.18 17.58 -1.52
CA ILE A 3 3.62 17.43 -0.13
C ILE A 3 5.12 17.72 -0.08
N SER A 4 5.60 18.30 1.01
CA SER A 4 7.03 18.42 1.27
C SER A 4 7.34 17.97 2.69
N GLY A 5 8.48 17.32 2.86
CA GLY A 5 8.89 16.71 4.11
C GLY A 5 10.34 16.29 4.06
N PHE A 6 10.75 15.49 5.04
CA PHE A 6 12.06 14.86 5.08
C PHE A 6 11.90 13.36 5.36
N PHE A 7 12.93 12.59 5.02
CA PHE A 7 12.94 11.15 5.27
C PHE A 7 13.33 10.84 6.71
N SER A 8 12.64 9.87 7.29
CA SER A 8 12.89 9.31 8.61
C SER A 8 12.76 7.80 8.58
N TYR A 9 13.28 7.14 9.62
CA TYR A 9 13.27 5.69 9.77
C TYR A 9 12.66 5.30 11.10
N ASP A 10 11.71 4.37 11.08
CA ASP A 10 11.17 3.75 12.29
C ASP A 10 10.61 2.36 11.97
N ASN A 11 10.11 1.65 12.97
CA ASN A 11 9.34 0.43 12.80
C ASN A 11 7.89 0.79 12.48
N VAL A 12 7.36 0.22 11.39
CA VAL A 12 5.97 0.44 10.96
C VAL A 12 5.18 -0.84 11.21
N LYS A 13 4.10 -0.73 11.99
CA LYS A 13 3.16 -1.85 12.21
C LYS A 13 1.97 -1.72 11.25
N VAL A 14 1.74 -2.74 10.42
CA VAL A 14 0.59 -2.84 9.50
C VAL A 14 -0.13 -4.16 9.79
N GLY A 15 -1.39 -4.09 10.22
CA GLY A 15 -2.05 -5.26 10.81
C GLY A 15 -1.24 -5.78 12.00
N ASP A 16 -0.91 -7.08 12.00
CA ASP A 16 -0.02 -7.69 12.99
C ASP A 16 1.46 -7.75 12.58
N ILE A 17 1.79 -7.24 11.40
CA ILE A 17 3.15 -7.26 10.84
C ILE A 17 3.92 -6.04 11.31
N VAL A 18 5.11 -6.24 11.90
CA VAL A 18 6.04 -5.17 12.26
C VAL A 18 7.19 -5.14 11.26
N VAL A 19 7.16 -4.17 10.35
CA VAL A 19 8.23 -3.90 9.38
C VAL A 19 9.29 -3.04 10.04
N LYS A 20 10.52 -3.55 10.16
CA LYS A 20 11.60 -2.84 10.83
C LYS A 20 12.33 -1.90 9.90
N ASN A 21 12.85 -0.79 10.45
CA ASN A 21 13.68 0.18 9.74
C ASN A 21 13.07 0.67 8.41
N GLN A 22 11.77 0.94 8.41
CA GLN A 22 11.07 1.45 7.24
C GLN A 22 11.37 2.93 7.06
N GLU A 23 11.82 3.31 5.86
CA GLU A 23 11.96 4.71 5.46
C GLU A 23 10.59 5.30 5.10
N PHE A 24 10.23 6.45 5.66
CA PHE A 24 9.00 7.17 5.32
C PHE A 24 9.22 8.68 5.33
N ILE A 25 8.26 9.43 4.80
CA ILE A 25 8.33 10.90 4.74
C ILE A 25 7.53 11.49 5.90
N GLU A 26 8.18 12.29 6.73
CA GLU A 26 7.50 13.18 7.67
C GLU A 26 7.07 14.45 6.92
N ALA A 27 5.77 14.57 6.64
CA ALA A 27 5.22 15.71 5.95
C ALA A 27 5.25 16.96 6.85
N THR A 28 5.84 18.04 6.34
CA THR A 28 5.91 19.35 7.03
C THR A 28 5.03 20.41 6.38
N LYS A 29 4.66 20.21 5.10
CA LYS A 29 3.71 21.05 4.39
C LYS A 29 2.86 20.21 3.44
N GLU A 30 1.56 20.42 3.52
CA GLU A 30 0.56 19.77 2.67
C GLU A 30 -0.38 20.82 2.05
N PRO A 31 0.10 21.61 1.08
CA PRO A 31 -0.75 22.58 0.39
C PRO A 31 -1.89 21.90 -0.40
N GLY A 32 -3.13 22.12 0.06
CA GLY A 32 -4.33 21.84 -0.73
C GLY A 32 -5.57 21.51 0.10
N LEU A 33 -6.75 21.74 -0.50
CA LEU A 33 -8.04 21.36 0.09
C LEU A 33 -8.22 19.83 0.22
N THR A 34 -7.48 19.04 -0.57
CA THR A 34 -7.61 17.58 -0.60
C THR A 34 -7.29 16.92 0.75
N PHE A 35 -6.23 17.36 1.44
CA PHE A 35 -5.87 16.83 2.76
C PHE A 35 -6.74 17.41 3.88
N LEU A 36 -7.23 18.64 3.74
CA LEU A 36 -8.15 19.26 4.71
C LEU A 36 -9.51 18.57 4.78
N VAL A 37 -9.99 18.00 3.67
CA VAL A 37 -11.29 17.30 3.59
C VAL A 37 -11.16 15.78 3.61
N ALA A 38 -9.93 15.26 3.57
CA ALA A 38 -9.68 13.84 3.67
C ALA A 38 -10.03 13.34 5.08
N LYS A 39 -10.56 12.12 5.17
CA LYS A 39 -10.76 11.41 6.43
C LYS A 39 -9.53 10.59 6.84
N PHE A 40 -8.47 10.60 6.04
CA PHE A 40 -7.24 9.86 6.27
C PHE A 40 -6.09 10.83 6.59
N ASP A 41 -5.17 10.39 7.46
CA ASP A 41 -4.03 11.19 7.90
C ASP A 41 -2.80 11.07 6.99
N GLY A 42 -2.77 10.07 6.11
CA GLY A 42 -1.62 9.82 5.24
C GLY A 42 -1.86 8.76 4.17
N ILE A 43 -0.79 8.43 3.44
CA ILE A 43 -0.82 7.48 2.32
C ILE A 43 0.29 6.44 2.52
N LEU A 44 -0.07 5.16 2.44
CA LEU A 44 0.88 4.06 2.35
C LEU A 44 1.01 3.60 0.90
N GLY A 45 2.17 3.85 0.30
CA GLY A 45 2.46 3.48 -1.09
C GLY A 45 2.72 1.99 -1.26
N LEU A 46 1.93 1.32 -2.10
CA LEU A 46 2.09 -0.10 -2.47
C LEU A 46 2.57 -0.29 -3.91
N GLY A 47 3.09 0.77 -4.53
CA GLY A 47 3.70 0.73 -5.85
C GLY A 47 5.10 0.11 -5.85
N PHE A 48 5.76 0.14 -7.00
CA PHE A 48 7.14 -0.29 -7.11
C PHE A 48 8.11 0.84 -6.71
N GLN A 49 9.35 0.47 -6.38
CA GLN A 49 10.38 1.42 -5.93
C GLN A 49 10.77 2.45 -7.01
N GLU A 50 10.65 2.13 -8.31
CA GLU A 50 11.09 3.00 -9.41
C GLU A 50 10.37 4.35 -9.48
N ILE A 51 9.20 4.48 -8.84
CA ILE A 51 8.46 5.74 -8.73
C ILE A 51 8.49 6.34 -7.32
N SER A 52 9.25 5.73 -6.41
CA SER A 52 9.43 6.22 -5.05
C SER A 52 10.31 7.46 -5.07
N VAL A 53 9.82 8.54 -4.44
CA VAL A 53 10.63 9.75 -4.25
C VAL A 53 11.84 9.38 -3.40
N GLY A 54 13.03 9.82 -3.82
CA GLY A 54 14.28 9.49 -3.11
C GLY A 54 14.73 8.03 -3.25
N ASN A 55 14.08 7.22 -4.10
CA ASN A 55 14.34 5.79 -4.24
C ASN A 55 14.12 5.01 -2.93
N ALA A 56 13.22 5.50 -2.06
CA ALA A 56 12.90 4.86 -0.79
C ALA A 56 12.27 3.47 -1.01
N VAL A 57 12.70 2.49 -0.22
CA VAL A 57 12.20 1.11 -0.31
C VAL A 57 10.75 1.05 0.18
N PRO A 58 9.77 0.63 -0.65
CA PRO A 58 8.37 0.56 -0.24
C PRO A 58 8.14 -0.45 0.89
N VAL A 59 7.10 -0.22 1.70
CA VAL A 59 6.76 -1.08 2.86
C VAL A 59 6.63 -2.56 2.48
N TRP A 60 5.97 -2.86 1.37
CA TRP A 60 5.74 -4.25 0.97
C TRP A 60 7.03 -4.95 0.50
N TYR A 61 8.03 -4.21 -0.02
CA TYR A 61 9.35 -4.77 -0.33
C TYR A 61 10.04 -5.21 0.96
N ASN A 62 10.05 -4.33 1.98
CA ASN A 62 10.61 -4.67 3.28
C ASN A 62 9.88 -5.85 3.95
N MET A 63 8.56 -5.99 3.76
CA MET A 63 7.82 -7.17 4.23
C MET A 63 8.34 -8.46 3.59
N VAL A 64 8.57 -8.46 2.27
CA VAL A 64 9.12 -9.61 1.54
C VAL A 64 10.57 -9.89 1.96
N GLU A 65 11.42 -8.87 1.97
CA GLU A 65 12.85 -9.00 2.29
C GLU A 65 13.09 -9.47 3.74
N GLN A 66 12.25 -9.04 4.68
CA GLN A 66 12.32 -9.45 6.08
C GLN A 66 11.61 -10.79 6.34
N GLY A 67 11.01 -11.43 5.33
CA GLY A 67 10.33 -12.72 5.45
C GLY A 67 9.08 -12.66 6.33
N LEU A 68 8.38 -11.52 6.34
CA LEU A 68 7.23 -11.28 7.20
C LEU A 68 5.90 -11.76 6.59
N ILE A 69 5.90 -12.12 5.30
CA ILE A 69 4.73 -12.61 4.57
C ILE A 69 5.03 -13.94 3.88
N GLN A 70 4.01 -14.79 3.76
CA GLN A 70 4.17 -16.15 3.22
C GLN A 70 4.31 -16.14 1.70
N GLU A 71 3.47 -15.36 1.02
CA GLU A 71 3.51 -15.19 -0.43
C GLU A 71 3.85 -13.74 -0.79
N PRO A 72 4.61 -13.46 -1.86
CA PRO A 72 4.94 -12.11 -2.29
C PRO A 72 3.77 -11.44 -3.04
N VAL A 73 2.59 -11.43 -2.43
CA VAL A 73 1.35 -10.87 -2.96
C VAL A 73 0.61 -10.09 -1.86
N PHE A 74 -0.23 -9.15 -2.29
CA PHE A 74 -1.26 -8.56 -1.44
C PHE A 74 -2.56 -8.47 -2.24
N SER A 75 -3.69 -8.47 -1.54
CA SER A 75 -5.01 -8.41 -2.16
C SER A 75 -5.92 -7.43 -1.45
N PHE A 76 -6.89 -6.92 -2.20
CA PHE A 76 -7.92 -6.01 -1.68
C PHE A 76 -9.30 -6.62 -1.86
N TRP A 77 -10.10 -6.55 -0.80
CA TRP A 77 -11.54 -6.56 -0.88
C TRP A 77 -12.05 -5.18 -0.48
N LEU A 78 -12.95 -4.59 -1.28
CA LEU A 78 -13.52 -3.28 -1.00
C LEU A 78 -15.03 -3.41 -1.04
N ASN A 79 -15.68 -3.15 0.09
CA ASN A 79 -17.13 -3.20 0.15
C ASN A 79 -17.71 -2.03 -0.66
N ARG A 80 -18.76 -2.32 -1.43
CA ARG A 80 -19.46 -1.35 -2.27
C ARG A 80 -20.76 -0.84 -1.63
N LYS A 81 -21.16 -1.43 -0.50
CA LYS A 81 -22.37 -1.07 0.24
C LYS A 81 -22.01 -0.09 1.36
N PRO A 82 -22.26 1.21 1.18
CA PRO A 82 -21.87 2.22 2.17
C PRO A 82 -22.61 2.11 3.52
N GLU A 83 -23.72 1.37 3.56
CA GLU A 83 -24.53 1.13 4.74
C GLU A 83 -24.02 -0.01 5.65
N GLU A 84 -23.12 -0.86 5.15
CA GLU A 84 -22.53 -1.94 5.94
C GLU A 84 -21.34 -1.42 6.77
N GLU A 85 -21.08 -2.06 7.90
CA GLU A 85 -20.04 -1.63 8.85
C GLU A 85 -18.62 -1.85 8.30
N ASP A 86 -18.40 -2.98 7.63
CA ASP A 86 -17.10 -3.33 7.04
C ASP A 86 -16.90 -2.64 5.70
N GLY A 87 -15.97 -1.69 5.65
CA GLY A 87 -15.64 -0.94 4.42
C GLY A 87 -14.74 -1.69 3.43
N GLY A 88 -13.97 -2.67 3.91
CA GLY A 88 -13.01 -3.42 3.09
C GLY A 88 -11.94 -4.12 3.92
N GLU A 89 -11.09 -4.87 3.22
CA GLU A 89 -9.97 -5.63 3.78
C GLU A 89 -8.76 -5.51 2.83
N ILE A 90 -7.57 -5.46 3.41
CA ILE A 90 -6.31 -5.69 2.71
C ILE A 90 -5.60 -6.88 3.37
N VAL A 91 -5.16 -7.84 2.56
CA VAL A 91 -4.38 -8.99 3.02
C VAL A 91 -2.96 -8.86 2.47
N PHE A 92 -1.96 -8.91 3.34
CA PHE A 92 -0.56 -9.04 2.97
C PHE A 92 -0.13 -10.50 3.12
N GLY A 93 0.43 -11.08 2.07
CA GLY A 93 0.92 -12.47 2.10
C GLY A 93 -0.07 -13.53 1.65
N GLY A 94 -1.20 -13.15 1.02
CA GLY A 94 -2.21 -14.09 0.57
C GLY A 94 -3.44 -13.40 -0.01
N VAL A 95 -4.53 -14.17 -0.13
CA VAL A 95 -5.85 -13.73 -0.60
C VAL A 95 -6.92 -14.38 0.27
N ASP A 96 -7.92 -13.63 0.74
CA ASP A 96 -9.04 -14.21 1.49
C ASP A 96 -10.08 -14.84 0.54
N PRO A 97 -10.28 -16.18 0.57
CA PRO A 97 -11.29 -16.86 -0.24
C PRO A 97 -12.74 -16.49 0.11
N ALA A 98 -13.02 -15.88 1.26
CA ALA A 98 -14.37 -15.40 1.60
C ALA A 98 -14.83 -14.25 0.70
N HIS A 99 -13.89 -13.52 0.10
CA HIS A 99 -14.14 -12.25 -0.57
C HIS A 99 -14.13 -12.30 -2.11
N TYR A 100 -14.00 -13.49 -2.71
CA TYR A 100 -14.12 -13.66 -4.17
C TYR A 100 -14.83 -14.97 -4.55
N LYS A 101 -15.23 -15.08 -5.83
CA LYS A 101 -15.83 -16.30 -6.39
C LYS A 101 -15.17 -16.63 -7.72
N GLY A 102 -15.00 -17.92 -7.99
CA GLY A 102 -14.31 -18.40 -9.19
C GLY A 102 -12.80 -18.16 -9.13
N ASN A 103 -12.17 -18.04 -10.30
CA ASN A 103 -10.72 -17.88 -10.41
C ASN A 103 -10.34 -16.46 -10.81
N HIS A 104 -9.19 -15.99 -10.32
CA HIS A 104 -8.59 -14.74 -10.77
C HIS A 104 -8.01 -14.90 -12.18
N THR A 105 -8.18 -13.86 -13.00
CA THR A 105 -7.47 -13.72 -14.28
C THR A 105 -6.23 -12.88 -14.05
N TYR A 106 -5.05 -13.48 -14.22
CA TYR A 106 -3.78 -12.77 -14.08
C TYR A 106 -3.29 -12.26 -15.42
N VAL A 107 -2.79 -11.03 -15.42
CA VAL A 107 -2.12 -10.39 -16.57
C VAL A 107 -0.76 -9.88 -16.14
N PRO A 108 0.27 -9.97 -17.00
CA PRO A 108 1.61 -9.52 -16.64
C PRO A 108 1.66 -7.99 -16.54
N VAL A 109 2.45 -7.50 -15.59
CA VAL A 109 2.77 -6.07 -15.49
C VAL A 109 3.62 -5.65 -16.69
N THR A 110 3.23 -4.57 -17.38
CA THR A 110 3.90 -4.14 -18.62
C THR A 110 4.99 -3.10 -18.40
N ARG A 111 4.91 -2.34 -17.31
CA ARG A 111 5.93 -1.36 -16.91
C ARG A 111 6.06 -1.32 -15.39
N LYS A 112 7.22 -1.75 -14.88
CA LYS A 112 7.55 -1.62 -13.46
C LYS A 112 7.66 -0.15 -13.06
N GLY A 113 7.16 0.16 -11.87
CA GLY A 113 6.83 1.50 -11.39
C GLY A 113 5.39 1.53 -10.90
N TYR A 114 4.45 1.27 -11.81
CA TYR A 114 3.02 1.16 -11.51
C TYR A 114 2.56 -0.29 -11.60
N TRP A 115 1.41 -0.60 -11.00
CA TRP A 115 0.65 -1.81 -11.32
C TRP A 115 -0.05 -1.65 -12.69
N GLN A 116 0.75 -1.49 -13.74
CA GLN A 116 0.29 -1.21 -15.11
C GLN A 116 0.10 -2.51 -15.89
N VAL A 117 -1.04 -2.64 -16.55
CA VAL A 117 -1.41 -3.79 -17.39
C VAL A 117 -1.84 -3.31 -18.77
N ASN A 118 -1.80 -4.20 -19.77
CA ASN A 118 -2.44 -3.97 -21.06
C ASN A 118 -3.80 -4.70 -21.07
N TYR A 119 -4.80 -4.07 -21.67
CA TYR A 119 -6.15 -4.62 -21.87
C TYR A 119 -6.43 -4.83 -23.35
#